data_AF-A0A8S0SS33-F1
#
_entry.id   AF-A0A8S0SS33-F1
#
_cell.length_a   1.000
_cell.length_b   1.000
_cell.length_c   1.000
_cell.angle_alpha   90.00
_cell.angle_beta   90.00
_cell.angle_gamma   90.00
#
_symmetry.space_group_name_H-M   'P 1'
#
loop_
_entity.id
_entity.type
_entity.pdbx_description
1 polymer ?
#
loop_
_entity_poly.entity_id
_entity_poly.type
_entity_poly.pdbx_seq_one_letter_code
_entity_poly.pdbx_strand_id
1 'polypeptide(L)'
;MKLLATALINAICLALLHLHTESTQPPFSCDSANPQTKLFPFCQTKLPIRKRVQDLVSHLTLDEKISQLVNSAPAIPRLGVPPYEWWSEALHGVSGYGYGVTFNGRISSVTSFPQVLLTAATFDSHLWYRIGQAIGKEARAVYNAGQAKGMTFWAPNINIFRDPRWGRGQETPGEDPLVVGNYAVAYVRGVQGDSFQGGKLNNGHLQASACCKHFTAYDLDNWNGFIRFGFNAQVTKQDLADTYQPPFRSCVKDGRASGIMCAYNSVNGVPNCADYNLLTKTARGEWGGKLPVTWYPKDFTRVPMTDMRMRPEPSSGYPGRTYRFYNGKKVFEFGYGLSYSTYTYEFVSSTPNTLHLNLLLNSRTKTESSSSLHSLSVSDMGTETCEKAKFSALVGVENSGEVAGKHPVLLFARHDRPSNQSPLKQLVGFQSVSLNSGERTEVEFEISPCEHLSTATEDGLMVIEEGYRYLMLEDKEYLINIVI
;
A
#
# COMPACT_ATOMS: atom_id res chain seq x y z
N MET A 1 -54.39 -5.89 -56.61
CA MET A 1 -54.32 -6.40 -55.22
C MET A 1 -53.18 -7.41 -54.99
N LYS A 2 -52.96 -8.40 -55.88
CA LYS A 2 -51.85 -9.37 -55.72
C LYS A 2 -50.43 -8.78 -55.91
N LEU A 3 -50.24 -7.75 -56.73
CA LEU A 3 -48.92 -7.10 -56.92
C LEU A 3 -48.48 -6.16 -55.78
N LEU A 4 -49.44 -5.58 -55.03
CA LEU A 4 -49.14 -4.73 -53.87
C LEU A 4 -48.72 -5.57 -52.66
N ALA A 5 -49.26 -6.78 -52.52
CA ALA A 5 -48.91 -7.70 -51.44
C ALA A 5 -47.48 -8.25 -51.58
N THR A 6 -47.02 -8.57 -52.79
CA THR A 6 -45.65 -9.04 -53.03
C THR A 6 -44.60 -7.94 -52.88
N ALA A 7 -44.92 -6.69 -53.23
CA ALA A 7 -44.02 -5.55 -53.00
C ALA A 7 -43.87 -5.23 -51.50
N LEU A 8 -44.95 -5.33 -50.72
CA LEU A 8 -44.91 -5.12 -49.26
C LEU A 8 -44.13 -6.22 -48.54
N ILE A 9 -44.29 -7.49 -48.95
CA ILE A 9 -43.55 -8.63 -48.37
C ILE A 9 -42.06 -8.53 -48.70
N ASN A 10 -41.69 -8.13 -49.92
CA ASN A 10 -40.27 -7.93 -50.27
C ASN A 10 -39.66 -6.72 -49.56
N ALA A 11 -40.41 -5.64 -49.31
CA ALA A 11 -39.94 -4.50 -48.53
C ALA A 11 -39.76 -4.85 -47.04
N ILE A 12 -40.64 -5.68 -46.47
CA ILE A 12 -40.53 -6.18 -45.09
C ILE A 12 -39.37 -7.19 -44.96
N CYS A 13 -39.15 -8.05 -45.96
CA CYS A 13 -37.99 -8.95 -46.00
C CYS A 13 -36.66 -8.22 -46.23
N LEU A 14 -36.61 -7.13 -47.00
CA LEU A 14 -35.41 -6.29 -47.10
C LEU A 14 -35.16 -5.47 -45.83
N ALA A 15 -36.21 -5.04 -45.12
CA ALA A 15 -36.07 -4.37 -43.82
C ALA A 15 -35.60 -5.33 -42.70
N LEU A 16 -35.93 -6.63 -42.81
CA LEU A 16 -35.47 -7.69 -41.89
C LEU A 16 -34.08 -8.26 -42.26
N LEU A 17 -33.52 -7.89 -43.41
CA LEU A 17 -32.14 -8.21 -43.83
C LEU A 17 -31.12 -7.14 -43.42
N HIS A 18 -31.46 -6.23 -42.52
CA HIS A 18 -30.46 -5.70 -41.60
C HIS A 18 -30.04 -6.82 -40.65
N LEU A 19 -29.21 -7.73 -41.18
CA LEU A 19 -28.21 -8.43 -40.39
C LEU A 19 -27.53 -7.35 -39.55
N HIS A 20 -27.98 -7.18 -38.32
CA HIS A 20 -27.14 -6.61 -37.29
C HIS A 20 -25.98 -7.59 -37.22
N THR A 21 -24.92 -7.29 -37.97
CA THR A 21 -23.61 -7.81 -37.65
C THR A 21 -23.33 -7.25 -36.26
N GLU A 22 -23.73 -7.99 -35.22
CA GLU A 22 -23.33 -7.68 -33.86
C GLU A 22 -21.81 -7.55 -33.92
N SER A 23 -21.33 -6.35 -33.57
CA SER A 23 -19.91 -6.11 -33.52
C SER A 23 -19.30 -7.16 -32.60
N THR A 24 -18.38 -7.96 -33.11
CA THR A 24 -17.63 -8.92 -32.28
C THR A 24 -16.64 -8.19 -31.35
N GLN A 25 -16.56 -6.86 -31.42
CA GLN A 25 -15.76 -6.06 -30.50
C GLN A 25 -16.58 -5.76 -29.24
N PRO A 26 -15.98 -5.90 -28.05
CA PRO A 26 -16.68 -5.58 -26.80
C PRO A 26 -17.10 -4.12 -26.81
N PRO A 27 -18.21 -3.75 -26.14
CA PRO A 27 -18.57 -2.35 -26.04
C PRO A 27 -17.47 -1.63 -25.26
N PHE A 28 -16.75 -0.73 -25.91
CA PHE A 28 -15.71 0.07 -25.29
C PHE A 28 -16.34 1.33 -24.69
N SER A 29 -16.04 1.63 -23.43
CA SER A 29 -16.27 2.96 -22.89
C SER A 29 -15.53 3.98 -23.77
N CYS A 30 -16.11 5.18 -23.91
CA CYS A 30 -15.51 6.24 -24.71
C CYS A 30 -15.36 5.91 -26.20
N ASP A 31 -16.35 5.23 -26.77
CA ASP A 31 -16.41 5.01 -28.20
C ASP A 31 -16.30 6.35 -28.95
N SER A 32 -15.26 6.45 -29.78
CA SER A 32 -14.95 7.63 -30.60
C SER A 32 -15.99 7.93 -31.67
N ALA A 33 -16.84 6.96 -32.02
CA ALA A 33 -17.97 7.13 -32.91
C ALA A 33 -19.16 7.85 -32.23
N ASN A 34 -19.24 7.83 -30.89
CA ASN A 34 -20.26 8.56 -30.14
C ASN A 34 -19.78 10.01 -29.88
N PRO A 35 -20.41 11.05 -30.46
CA PRO A 35 -19.98 12.44 -30.28
C PRO A 35 -20.09 12.93 -28.83
N GLN A 36 -21.00 12.35 -28.03
CA GLN A 36 -21.20 12.74 -26.63
C GLN A 36 -20.03 12.32 -25.73
N THR A 37 -19.35 11.21 -26.04
CA THR A 37 -18.23 10.71 -25.22
C THR A 37 -16.99 11.58 -25.34
N LYS A 38 -16.79 12.27 -26.48
CA LYS A 38 -15.66 13.19 -26.71
C LYS A 38 -15.67 14.40 -25.78
N LEU A 39 -16.84 14.75 -25.26
CA LEU A 39 -17.01 15.89 -24.35
C LEU A 39 -16.57 15.57 -22.92
N PHE A 40 -16.47 14.30 -22.54
CA PHE A 40 -16.11 13.91 -21.18
C PHE A 40 -14.59 13.81 -20.99
N PRO A 41 -14.00 14.52 -20.00
CA PRO A 41 -12.57 14.42 -19.69
C PRO A 41 -12.10 12.99 -19.41
N PHE A 42 -12.92 12.12 -18.82
CA PHE A 42 -12.57 10.72 -18.58
C PHE A 42 -12.26 9.91 -19.86
N CYS A 43 -12.71 10.39 -21.03
CA CYS A 43 -12.42 9.81 -22.34
C CYS A 43 -11.12 10.32 -22.99
N GLN A 44 -10.47 11.33 -22.41
CA GLN A 44 -9.23 11.89 -22.96
C GLN A 44 -8.01 11.08 -22.49
N THR A 45 -7.48 10.23 -23.37
CA THR A 45 -6.40 9.28 -23.04
C THR A 45 -5.06 9.92 -22.66
N LYS A 46 -4.84 11.19 -23.02
CA LYS A 46 -3.65 11.97 -22.62
C LYS A 46 -3.67 12.39 -21.15
N LEU A 47 -4.83 12.38 -20.49
CA LEU A 47 -4.94 12.72 -19.07
C LEU A 47 -4.50 11.55 -18.18
N PRO A 48 -3.87 11.82 -17.01
CA PRO A 48 -3.55 10.77 -16.04
C PRO A 48 -4.78 9.96 -15.64
N ILE A 49 -4.63 8.63 -15.50
CA ILE A 49 -5.73 7.71 -15.14
C ILE A 49 -6.51 8.22 -13.92
N ARG A 50 -5.82 8.71 -12.88
CA ARG A 50 -6.45 9.25 -11.67
C ARG A 50 -7.41 10.40 -11.96
N LYS A 51 -7.05 11.32 -12.86
CA LYS A 51 -7.91 12.44 -13.25
C LYS A 51 -9.13 11.97 -14.03
N ARG A 52 -8.94 11.00 -14.93
CA ARG A 52 -10.02 10.38 -15.71
C ARG A 52 -11.03 9.65 -14.81
N VAL A 53 -10.54 8.87 -13.85
CA VAL A 53 -11.41 8.15 -12.89
C VAL A 53 -12.18 9.13 -12.00
N GLN A 54 -11.51 10.16 -11.48
CA GLN A 54 -12.16 11.19 -10.65
C GLN A 54 -13.29 11.91 -11.41
N ASP A 55 -13.05 12.28 -12.67
CA ASP A 55 -14.05 12.88 -13.53
C ASP A 55 -15.24 11.93 -13.75
N LEU A 56 -15.01 10.68 -14.19
CA LEU A 56 -16.08 9.69 -14.37
C LEU A 56 -16.97 9.54 -13.12
N VAL A 57 -16.35 9.34 -11.95
CA VAL A 57 -17.08 9.17 -10.68
C VAL A 57 -17.82 10.44 -10.28
N SER A 58 -17.33 11.63 -10.64
CA SER A 58 -18.01 12.90 -10.38
C SER A 58 -19.30 13.05 -11.19
N HIS A 59 -19.36 12.45 -12.38
CA HIS A 59 -20.56 12.48 -13.21
C HIS A 59 -21.65 11.56 -12.67
N LEU A 60 -21.32 10.46 -11.98
CA LEU A 60 -22.29 9.46 -11.50
C LEU A 60 -23.25 10.04 -10.44
N THR A 61 -24.53 9.70 -10.56
CA THR A 61 -25.52 9.93 -9.50
C THR A 61 -25.21 9.02 -8.31
N LEU A 62 -25.87 9.26 -7.17
CA LEU A 62 -25.71 8.38 -6.01
C LEU A 62 -26.18 6.95 -6.31
N ASP A 63 -27.34 6.80 -6.95
CA ASP A 63 -27.89 5.48 -7.30
C ASP A 63 -26.97 4.71 -8.24
N GLU A 64 -26.37 5.41 -9.21
CA GLU A 64 -25.39 4.81 -10.10
C GLU A 64 -24.11 4.43 -9.34
N LYS A 65 -23.62 5.26 -8.42
CA LYS A 65 -22.47 4.88 -7.57
C LYS A 65 -22.75 3.61 -6.77
N ILE A 66 -23.93 3.50 -6.17
CA ILE A 66 -24.36 2.33 -5.41
C ILE A 66 -24.45 1.11 -6.33
N SER A 67 -25.00 1.26 -7.54
CA SER A 67 -25.12 0.16 -8.49
C SER A 67 -23.78 -0.38 -8.98
N GLN A 68 -22.70 0.40 -8.88
CA GLN A 68 -21.33 -0.04 -9.21
C GLN A 68 -20.62 -0.79 -8.07
N LEU A 69 -21.22 -0.95 -6.87
CA LEU A 69 -20.60 -1.63 -5.72
C LEU A 69 -20.85 -3.16 -5.69
N VAL A 70 -21.11 -3.76 -6.85
CA VAL A 70 -21.35 -5.20 -7.03
C VAL A 70 -20.45 -5.75 -8.13
N ASN A 71 -20.31 -7.08 -8.23
CA ASN A 71 -19.48 -7.70 -9.28
C ASN A 71 -20.11 -7.54 -10.67
N SER A 72 -21.42 -7.67 -10.79
CA SER A 72 -22.15 -7.47 -12.04
C SER A 72 -22.59 -6.01 -12.15
N ALA A 73 -21.65 -5.13 -12.48
CA ALA A 73 -21.91 -3.70 -12.53
C ALA A 73 -22.73 -3.35 -13.79
N PRO A 74 -23.91 -2.72 -13.63
CA PRO A 74 -24.76 -2.37 -14.75
C PRO A 74 -24.14 -1.23 -15.57
N ALA A 75 -24.59 -1.11 -16.82
CA ALA A 75 -24.22 -0.01 -17.70
C ALA A 75 -24.67 1.34 -17.12
N ILE A 76 -23.97 2.41 -17.50
CA ILE A 76 -24.41 3.80 -17.30
C ILE A 76 -24.63 4.43 -18.69
N PRO A 77 -25.80 4.21 -19.33
CA PRO A 77 -26.02 4.56 -20.73
C PRO A 77 -25.81 6.04 -21.04
N ARG A 78 -26.23 6.93 -20.13
CA ARG A 78 -26.08 8.39 -20.32
C ARG A 78 -24.62 8.86 -20.39
N LEU A 79 -23.69 8.06 -19.86
CA LEU A 79 -22.25 8.34 -19.90
C LEU A 79 -21.52 7.50 -20.95
N GLY A 80 -22.24 6.65 -21.71
CA GLY A 80 -21.64 5.72 -22.64
C GLY A 80 -20.72 4.70 -21.96
N VAL A 81 -21.02 4.33 -20.71
CA VAL A 81 -20.27 3.30 -19.97
C VAL A 81 -21.03 1.97 -20.08
N PRO A 82 -20.43 0.92 -20.67
CA PRO A 82 -21.02 -0.40 -20.80
C PRO A 82 -21.10 -1.12 -19.45
N PRO A 83 -21.87 -2.22 -19.35
CA PRO A 83 -21.84 -3.05 -18.15
C PRO A 83 -20.45 -3.68 -18.01
N TYR A 84 -20.02 -3.93 -16.77
CA TYR A 84 -18.73 -4.53 -16.48
C TYR A 84 -18.90 -5.68 -15.49
N GLU A 85 -18.31 -6.83 -15.78
CA GLU A 85 -18.27 -7.97 -14.87
C GLU A 85 -16.90 -8.08 -14.19
N TRP A 86 -16.88 -7.86 -12.87
CA TRP A 86 -15.67 -7.97 -12.06
C TRP A 86 -15.30 -9.43 -11.75
N TRP A 87 -16.25 -10.36 -11.84
CA TRP A 87 -16.04 -11.78 -11.58
C TRP A 87 -15.71 -12.56 -12.85
N SER A 88 -14.41 -12.68 -13.12
CA SER A 88 -13.84 -13.69 -14.03
C SER A 88 -12.79 -14.51 -13.28
N GLU A 89 -12.53 -15.73 -13.74
CA GLU A 89 -11.58 -16.65 -13.10
C GLU A 89 -10.43 -16.99 -14.07
N ALA A 90 -9.22 -17.15 -13.54
CA ALA A 90 -8.03 -17.43 -14.35
C ALA A 90 -7.02 -18.39 -13.71
N LEU A 91 -7.39 -19.11 -12.65
CA LEU A 91 -6.49 -19.81 -11.71
C LEU A 91 -5.28 -20.52 -12.36
N HIS A 92 -5.52 -21.31 -13.41
CA HIS A 92 -4.51 -22.02 -14.18
C HIS A 92 -4.82 -21.98 -15.69
N GLY A 93 -5.38 -20.87 -16.14
CA GLY A 93 -6.03 -20.73 -17.45
C GLY A 93 -7.28 -19.87 -17.33
N VAL A 94 -7.62 -19.10 -18.36
CA VAL A 94 -8.88 -18.35 -18.40
C VAL A 94 -10.05 -19.33 -18.26
N SER A 95 -11.03 -19.02 -17.42
CA SER A 95 -12.13 -19.95 -17.12
C SER A 95 -13.48 -19.34 -17.51
N GLY A 96 -14.40 -20.21 -17.94
CA GLY A 96 -15.81 -19.86 -18.14
C GLY A 96 -16.62 -19.91 -16.84
N TYR A 97 -15.98 -20.21 -15.71
CA TYR A 97 -16.60 -20.11 -14.39
C TYR A 97 -16.70 -18.65 -13.95
N GLY A 98 -17.80 -18.32 -13.27
CA GLY A 98 -18.23 -16.93 -13.03
C GLY A 98 -19.15 -16.42 -14.14
N TYR A 99 -19.29 -15.11 -14.25
CA TYR A 99 -20.21 -14.48 -15.23
C TYR A 99 -19.48 -13.69 -16.32
N GLY A 100 -18.16 -13.53 -16.18
CA GLY A 100 -17.38 -12.60 -16.99
C GLY A 100 -16.89 -13.14 -18.32
N VAL A 101 -16.76 -14.45 -18.50
CA VAL A 101 -16.16 -15.08 -19.70
C VAL A 101 -17.07 -16.17 -20.26
N THR A 102 -17.15 -16.26 -21.59
CA THR A 102 -17.92 -17.28 -22.31
C THR A 102 -17.12 -17.88 -23.46
N PHE A 103 -17.33 -19.16 -23.76
CA PHE A 103 -16.63 -19.90 -24.84
C PHE A 103 -17.58 -20.41 -25.93
N ASN A 104 -18.68 -19.70 -26.16
CA ASN A 104 -19.70 -20.04 -27.17
C ASN A 104 -19.54 -19.28 -28.50
N GLY A 105 -18.45 -18.51 -28.66
CA GLY A 105 -18.14 -17.73 -29.86
C GLY A 105 -17.00 -18.31 -30.68
N ARG A 106 -16.22 -17.43 -31.31
CA ARG A 106 -15.06 -17.78 -32.14
C ARG A 106 -13.97 -18.50 -31.36
N ILE A 107 -13.80 -18.18 -30.08
CA ILE A 107 -12.87 -18.84 -29.17
C ILE A 107 -13.66 -19.86 -28.37
N SER A 108 -13.52 -21.13 -28.71
CA SER A 108 -14.24 -22.25 -28.07
C SER A 108 -13.49 -22.88 -26.89
N SER A 109 -12.20 -22.59 -26.75
CA SER A 109 -11.35 -23.09 -25.68
C SER A 109 -10.12 -22.21 -25.50
N VAL A 110 -9.45 -22.38 -24.36
CA VAL A 110 -8.24 -21.69 -23.94
C VAL A 110 -7.30 -22.70 -23.28
N THR A 111 -6.04 -22.33 -23.06
CA THR A 111 -5.06 -23.25 -22.51
C THR A 111 -5.40 -23.60 -21.06
N SER A 112 -5.49 -24.89 -20.76
CA SER A 112 -5.61 -25.40 -19.40
C SER A 112 -4.23 -25.89 -18.94
N PHE A 113 -3.57 -25.09 -18.10
CA PHE A 113 -2.28 -25.46 -17.52
C PHE A 113 -2.47 -26.48 -16.38
N PRO A 114 -1.41 -27.14 -15.90
CA PRO A 114 -1.49 -27.94 -14.68
C PRO A 114 -2.04 -27.12 -13.51
N GLN A 115 -2.77 -27.79 -12.61
CA GLN A 115 -3.25 -27.17 -11.38
C GLN A 115 -2.09 -26.52 -10.58
N VAL A 116 -2.38 -25.46 -9.84
CA VAL A 116 -1.37 -24.57 -9.23
C VAL A 116 -0.34 -25.33 -8.41
N LEU A 117 -0.76 -26.29 -7.57
CA LEU A 117 0.17 -27.09 -6.76
C LEU A 117 1.21 -27.84 -7.61
N LEU A 118 0.78 -28.42 -8.74
CA LEU A 118 1.68 -29.13 -9.67
C LEU A 118 2.57 -28.15 -10.43
N THR A 119 2.05 -26.99 -10.80
CA THR A 119 2.86 -25.92 -11.40
C THR A 119 3.91 -25.40 -10.43
N ALA A 120 3.57 -25.22 -9.14
CA ALA A 120 4.49 -24.76 -8.11
C ALA A 120 5.58 -25.79 -7.78
N ALA A 121 5.30 -27.08 -7.93
CA ALA A 121 6.28 -28.15 -7.73
C ALA A 121 7.49 -28.09 -8.68
N THR A 122 7.47 -27.25 -9.72
CA THR A 122 8.64 -27.03 -10.57
C THR A 122 9.72 -26.16 -9.91
N PHE A 123 9.36 -25.37 -8.88
CA PHE A 123 10.23 -24.36 -8.28
C PHE A 123 10.87 -23.41 -9.33
N ASP A 124 10.19 -23.20 -10.46
CA ASP A 124 10.65 -22.34 -11.56
C ASP A 124 9.72 -21.11 -11.67
N SER A 125 10.12 -20.03 -11.03
CA SER A 125 9.38 -18.76 -11.04
C SER A 125 9.25 -18.14 -12.43
N HIS A 126 10.21 -18.41 -13.33
CA HIS A 126 10.13 -17.95 -14.71
C HIS A 126 9.10 -18.75 -15.52
N LEU A 127 8.94 -20.05 -15.24
CA LEU A 127 7.82 -20.84 -15.78
C LEU A 127 6.47 -20.33 -15.27
N TRP A 128 6.32 -20.08 -13.97
CA TRP A 128 5.08 -19.54 -13.39
C TRP A 128 4.69 -18.20 -14.04
N TYR A 129 5.68 -17.33 -14.24
CA TYR A 129 5.51 -16.06 -14.95
C TYR A 129 5.08 -16.26 -16.41
N ARG A 130 5.72 -17.16 -17.17
CA ARG A 130 5.34 -17.45 -18.56
C ARG A 130 3.92 -17.98 -18.68
N ILE A 131 3.49 -18.81 -17.73
CA ILE A 131 2.09 -19.26 -17.63
C ILE A 131 1.17 -18.06 -17.40
N GLY A 132 1.48 -17.19 -16.43
CA GLY A 132 0.75 -15.94 -16.21
C GLY A 132 0.66 -15.05 -17.45
N GLN A 133 1.76 -14.92 -18.20
CA GLN A 133 1.79 -14.16 -19.47
C GLN A 133 0.85 -14.76 -20.52
N ALA A 134 0.84 -16.09 -20.66
CA ALA A 134 -0.06 -16.77 -21.58
C ALA A 134 -1.53 -16.53 -21.19
N ILE A 135 -1.85 -16.70 -19.91
CA ILE A 135 -3.19 -16.43 -19.34
C ILE A 135 -3.61 -14.99 -19.62
N GLY A 136 -2.75 -14.00 -19.34
CA GLY A 136 -3.05 -12.60 -19.61
C GLY A 136 -3.27 -12.31 -21.10
N LYS A 137 -2.57 -13.02 -22.01
CA LYS A 137 -2.72 -12.85 -23.46
C LYS A 137 -4.04 -13.43 -23.93
N GLU A 138 -4.37 -14.63 -23.47
CA GLU A 138 -5.65 -15.29 -23.76
C GLU A 138 -6.83 -14.48 -23.21
N ALA A 139 -6.72 -13.96 -21.99
CA ALA A 139 -7.73 -13.08 -21.40
C ALA A 139 -8.03 -11.87 -22.29
N ARG A 140 -6.97 -11.21 -22.80
CA ARG A 140 -7.11 -10.07 -23.69
C ARG A 140 -7.69 -10.47 -25.05
N ALA A 141 -7.31 -11.64 -25.59
CA ALA A 141 -7.86 -12.15 -26.83
C ALA A 141 -9.37 -12.46 -26.73
N VAL A 142 -9.78 -13.11 -25.63
CA VAL A 142 -11.19 -13.41 -25.33
C VAL A 142 -12.01 -12.13 -25.19
N TYR A 143 -11.48 -11.11 -24.49
CA TYR A 143 -12.14 -9.81 -24.38
C TYR A 143 -12.31 -9.13 -25.74
N ASN A 144 -11.25 -9.06 -26.54
CA ASN A 144 -11.30 -8.44 -27.88
C ASN A 144 -12.18 -9.20 -28.87
N ALA A 145 -12.49 -10.47 -28.62
CA ALA A 145 -13.46 -11.27 -29.38
C ALA A 145 -14.91 -11.07 -28.92
N GLY A 146 -15.17 -10.17 -27.96
CA GLY A 146 -16.50 -9.90 -27.41
C GLY A 146 -17.00 -10.99 -26.46
N GLN A 147 -16.10 -11.91 -26.06
CA GLN A 147 -16.44 -13.08 -25.25
C GLN A 147 -16.10 -12.92 -23.76
N ALA A 148 -15.60 -11.75 -23.36
CA ALA A 148 -15.50 -11.36 -21.96
C ALA A 148 -16.16 -9.99 -21.70
N LYS A 149 -16.83 -9.87 -20.54
CA LYS A 149 -17.55 -8.67 -20.07
C LYS A 149 -16.73 -7.83 -19.09
N GLY A 150 -15.48 -8.23 -18.85
CA GLY A 150 -14.56 -7.55 -17.96
C GLY A 150 -13.13 -8.06 -18.15
N MET A 151 -12.20 -7.44 -17.44
CA MET A 151 -10.76 -7.74 -17.50
C MET A 151 -10.16 -7.96 -16.11
N THR A 152 -11.01 -8.23 -15.11
CA THR A 152 -10.59 -8.52 -13.73
C THR A 152 -10.74 -10.00 -13.47
N PHE A 153 -9.65 -10.61 -13.03
CA PHE A 153 -9.59 -12.04 -12.75
C PHE A 153 -9.29 -12.27 -11.28
N TRP A 154 -10.13 -13.08 -10.63
CA TRP A 154 -9.99 -13.47 -9.23
C TRP A 154 -8.94 -14.55 -9.07
N ALA A 155 -7.69 -14.24 -9.41
CA ALA A 155 -6.54 -15.13 -9.31
C ALA A 155 -5.27 -14.29 -9.09
N PRO A 156 -4.24 -14.82 -8.41
CA PRO A 156 -4.08 -16.21 -7.97
C PRO A 156 -4.65 -16.50 -6.56
N ASN A 157 -4.86 -17.78 -6.27
CA ASN A 157 -5.06 -18.26 -4.89
C ASN A 157 -3.68 -18.44 -4.23
N ILE A 158 -3.41 -17.65 -3.19
CA ILE A 158 -2.11 -17.55 -2.51
C ILE A 158 -2.25 -17.78 -1.01
N ASN A 159 -3.28 -18.51 -0.61
CA ASN A 159 -3.40 -19.03 0.74
C ASN A 159 -2.36 -20.13 0.98
N ILE A 160 -1.97 -20.29 2.24
CA ILE A 160 -1.09 -21.38 2.68
C ILE A 160 -1.87 -22.69 2.69
N PHE A 161 -1.35 -23.74 2.06
CA PHE A 161 -1.89 -25.10 2.17
C PHE A 161 -1.52 -25.72 3.52
N ARG A 162 -2.00 -25.12 4.62
CA ARG A 162 -1.61 -25.48 5.99
C ARG A 162 -2.01 -26.91 6.37
N ASP A 163 -3.23 -27.31 6.05
CA ASP A 163 -3.75 -28.64 6.38
C ASP A 163 -3.96 -29.43 5.08
N PRO A 164 -3.33 -30.61 4.91
CA PRO A 164 -3.36 -31.36 3.65
C PRO A 164 -4.76 -31.86 3.27
N ARG A 165 -5.73 -31.80 4.18
CA ARG A 165 -7.12 -32.19 3.92
C ARG A 165 -7.96 -31.06 3.34
N TRP A 166 -7.40 -29.84 3.24
CA TRP A 166 -8.12 -28.71 2.67
C TRP A 166 -8.41 -28.95 1.19
N GLY A 167 -9.70 -29.04 0.83
CA GLY A 167 -10.15 -29.39 -0.54
C GLY A 167 -9.71 -28.43 -1.65
N ARG A 168 -9.34 -27.19 -1.29
CA ARG A 168 -8.81 -26.18 -2.22
C ARG A 168 -7.29 -25.99 -2.11
N GLY A 169 -6.59 -26.79 -1.33
CA GLY A 169 -5.13 -26.76 -1.26
C GLY A 169 -4.45 -27.03 -2.60
N GLN A 170 -5.09 -27.81 -3.48
CA GLN A 170 -4.64 -27.98 -4.87
C GLN A 170 -4.54 -26.66 -5.65
N GLU A 171 -5.38 -25.66 -5.33
CA GLU A 171 -5.38 -24.36 -5.99
C GLU A 171 -4.24 -23.45 -5.53
N THR A 172 -3.44 -23.85 -4.54
CA THR A 172 -2.38 -23.01 -3.99
C THR A 172 -0.99 -23.49 -4.39
N PRO A 173 0.05 -22.65 -4.26
CA PRO A 173 1.44 -23.02 -4.51
C PRO A 173 2.08 -23.86 -3.40
N GLY A 174 1.30 -24.44 -2.49
CA GLY A 174 1.78 -25.25 -1.37
C GLY A 174 1.70 -24.57 -0.01
N GLU A 175 2.49 -25.05 0.94
CA GLU A 175 2.43 -24.69 2.37
C GLU A 175 3.49 -23.66 2.81
N ASP A 176 4.49 -23.38 1.97
CA ASP A 176 5.60 -22.48 2.33
C ASP A 176 5.30 -21.02 1.94
N PRO A 177 5.34 -20.05 2.89
CA PRO A 177 5.01 -18.65 2.60
C PRO A 177 5.93 -17.98 1.56
N LEU A 178 7.20 -18.38 1.47
CA LEU A 178 8.15 -17.81 0.52
C LEU A 178 7.86 -18.30 -0.91
N VAL A 179 7.63 -19.61 -1.09
CA VAL A 179 7.24 -20.22 -2.36
C VAL A 179 5.92 -19.61 -2.84
N VAL A 180 4.93 -19.51 -1.95
CA VAL A 180 3.62 -18.92 -2.28
C VAL A 180 3.76 -17.44 -2.63
N GLY A 181 4.58 -16.69 -1.89
CA GLY A 181 4.89 -15.29 -2.21
C GLY A 181 5.54 -15.13 -3.58
N ASN A 182 6.58 -15.92 -3.89
CA ASN A 182 7.27 -15.90 -5.18
C ASN A 182 6.35 -16.28 -6.34
N TYR A 183 5.48 -17.28 -6.15
CA TYR A 183 4.44 -17.64 -7.12
C TYR A 183 3.48 -16.48 -7.35
N ALA A 184 3.01 -15.84 -6.28
CA ALA A 184 2.10 -14.70 -6.37
C ALA A 184 2.70 -13.58 -7.24
N VAL A 185 3.96 -13.22 -6.99
CA VAL A 185 4.68 -12.18 -7.75
C VAL A 185 4.80 -12.54 -9.22
N ALA A 186 5.28 -13.76 -9.52
CA ALA A 186 5.46 -14.23 -10.89
C ALA A 186 4.14 -14.27 -11.67
N TYR A 187 3.10 -14.84 -11.07
CA TYR A 187 1.77 -14.93 -11.67
C TYR A 187 1.17 -13.55 -11.93
N VAL A 188 1.16 -12.67 -10.92
CA VAL A 188 0.59 -11.32 -11.02
C VAL A 188 1.30 -10.52 -12.10
N ARG A 189 2.63 -10.49 -12.11
CA ARG A 189 3.41 -9.78 -13.14
C ARG A 189 3.10 -10.30 -14.54
N GLY A 190 3.02 -11.63 -14.70
CA GLY A 190 2.69 -12.27 -15.98
C GLY A 190 1.30 -11.89 -16.49
N VAL A 191 0.26 -12.04 -15.65
CA VAL A 191 -1.13 -11.72 -16.04
C VAL A 191 -1.32 -10.24 -16.33
N GLN A 192 -0.70 -9.38 -15.52
CA GLN A 192 -0.81 -7.93 -15.67
C GLN A 192 0.00 -7.36 -16.84
N GLY A 193 0.85 -8.16 -17.47
CA GLY A 193 1.71 -7.71 -18.57
C GLY A 193 2.87 -6.83 -18.10
N ASP A 194 3.32 -7.02 -16.86
CA ASP A 194 4.57 -6.46 -16.36
C ASP A 194 5.75 -7.36 -16.79
N SER A 195 6.98 -6.86 -16.72
CA SER A 195 8.17 -7.69 -16.90
C SER A 195 8.38 -8.65 -15.73
N PHE A 196 9.18 -9.70 -15.93
CA PHE A 196 9.50 -10.65 -14.87
C PHE A 196 10.14 -9.97 -13.65
N GLN A 197 11.01 -8.98 -13.88
CA GLN A 197 11.64 -8.14 -12.84
C GLN A 197 10.68 -7.10 -12.23
N GLY A 198 9.51 -6.87 -12.85
CA GLY A 198 8.53 -5.88 -12.42
C GLY A 198 8.84 -4.45 -12.86
N GLY A 199 7.86 -3.56 -12.69
CA GLY A 199 8.00 -2.11 -12.90
C GLY A 199 8.02 -1.62 -14.34
N LYS A 200 7.73 -2.49 -15.32
CA LYS A 200 7.77 -2.20 -16.75
C LYS A 200 6.46 -2.60 -17.45
N LEU A 201 5.34 -2.07 -16.96
CA LEU A 201 4.07 -2.14 -17.67
C LEU A 201 4.13 -1.35 -18.98
N ASN A 202 3.50 -1.87 -20.04
CA ASN A 202 3.42 -1.19 -21.34
C ASN A 202 2.66 0.15 -21.22
N ASN A 203 3.40 1.26 -21.20
CA ASN A 203 2.86 2.62 -20.99
C ASN A 203 1.99 2.75 -19.72
N GLY A 204 2.29 1.95 -18.68
CA GLY A 204 1.51 1.91 -17.45
C GLY A 204 0.13 1.23 -17.56
N HIS A 205 -0.16 0.55 -18.67
CA HIS A 205 -1.42 -0.16 -18.88
C HIS A 205 -1.35 -1.63 -18.47
N LEU A 206 -2.40 -2.10 -17.79
CA LEU A 206 -2.55 -3.50 -17.44
C LEU A 206 -3.03 -4.31 -18.66
N GLN A 207 -2.38 -5.45 -18.89
CA GLN A 207 -2.82 -6.42 -19.88
C GLN A 207 -4.11 -7.13 -19.42
N ALA A 208 -4.18 -7.53 -18.16
CA ALA A 208 -5.37 -7.99 -17.44
C ALA A 208 -5.18 -7.65 -15.95
N SER A 209 -6.27 -7.59 -15.16
CA SER A 209 -6.19 -7.33 -13.72
C SER A 209 -6.10 -8.65 -12.96
N ALA A 210 -5.13 -8.73 -12.03
CA ALA A 210 -4.97 -9.86 -11.12
C ALA A 210 -5.44 -9.49 -9.71
N CYS A 211 -6.02 -10.45 -9.00
CA CYS A 211 -6.60 -10.25 -7.68
C CYS A 211 -6.21 -11.39 -6.74
N CYS A 212 -5.30 -11.10 -5.80
CA CYS A 212 -4.82 -12.09 -4.86
C CYS A 212 -5.89 -12.47 -3.85
N LYS A 213 -6.10 -13.77 -3.67
CA LYS A 213 -7.14 -14.33 -2.81
C LYS A 213 -6.60 -15.46 -1.93
N HIS A 214 -7.19 -15.72 -0.77
CA HIS A 214 -8.29 -15.01 -0.08
C HIS A 214 -7.74 -14.43 1.23
N PHE A 215 -7.76 -13.11 1.35
CA PHE A 215 -7.09 -12.36 2.40
C PHE A 215 -7.96 -12.26 3.68
N THR A 216 -7.59 -12.83 4.82
CA THR A 216 -6.48 -13.76 5.07
C THR A 216 -6.90 -14.93 5.97
N ALA A 217 -5.97 -15.86 6.23
CA ALA A 217 -6.15 -17.04 7.07
C ALA A 217 -7.37 -17.88 6.68
N TYR A 218 -7.55 -18.08 5.37
CA TYR A 218 -8.55 -18.96 4.79
C TYR A 218 -7.85 -20.21 4.24
N ASP A 219 -8.03 -21.33 4.94
CA ASP A 219 -7.40 -22.61 4.61
C ASP A 219 -8.29 -23.82 5.00
N LEU A 220 -9.62 -23.60 5.04
CA LEU A 220 -10.64 -24.59 5.39
C LEU A 220 -11.95 -24.30 4.65
N ASP A 221 -12.54 -25.33 4.04
CA ASP A 221 -13.86 -25.21 3.37
C ASP A 221 -15.01 -25.74 4.23
N ASN A 222 -14.96 -27.04 4.53
CA ASN A 222 -15.92 -27.73 5.37
C ASN A 222 -15.22 -28.91 6.06
N TRP A 223 -15.10 -28.85 7.38
CA TRP A 223 -14.50 -29.92 8.17
C TRP A 223 -15.13 -29.99 9.56
N ASN A 224 -15.62 -31.16 9.94
CA ASN A 224 -16.18 -31.44 11.27
C ASN A 224 -17.19 -30.39 11.78
N GLY A 225 -18.12 -29.97 10.91
CA GLY A 225 -19.13 -28.95 11.24
C GLY A 225 -18.66 -27.50 11.15
N PHE A 226 -17.37 -27.25 10.91
CA PHE A 226 -16.86 -25.93 10.61
C PHE A 226 -16.99 -25.64 9.11
N ILE A 227 -17.74 -24.58 8.77
CA ILE A 227 -17.93 -24.11 7.40
C ILE A 227 -17.24 -22.76 7.19
N ARG A 228 -16.60 -22.56 6.04
CA ARG A 228 -15.84 -21.35 5.72
C ARG A 228 -16.58 -20.04 5.91
N PHE A 229 -17.90 -20.03 5.72
CA PHE A 229 -18.72 -18.83 5.80
C PHE A 229 -18.92 -18.30 7.23
N GLY A 230 -18.76 -19.17 8.24
CA GLY A 230 -18.92 -18.81 9.65
C GLY A 230 -17.71 -19.16 10.52
N PHE A 231 -16.65 -19.69 9.93
CA PHE A 231 -15.45 -20.07 10.67
C PHE A 231 -14.74 -18.82 11.21
N ASN A 232 -14.37 -18.85 12.49
CA ASN A 232 -13.60 -17.80 13.14
C ASN A 232 -12.20 -18.35 13.47
N ALA A 233 -11.25 -18.11 12.59
CA ALA A 233 -9.87 -18.55 12.77
C ALA A 233 -9.24 -17.80 13.95
N GLN A 234 -8.73 -18.54 14.92
CA GLN A 234 -7.93 -17.99 16.02
C GLN A 234 -6.46 -18.05 15.61
N VAL A 235 -5.89 -16.91 15.23
CA VAL A 235 -4.55 -16.83 14.67
C VAL A 235 -3.73 -15.85 15.46
N THR A 236 -2.56 -16.26 15.94
CA THR A 236 -1.69 -15.35 16.67
C THR A 236 -1.16 -14.26 15.73
N LYS A 237 -0.76 -13.12 16.30
CA LYS A 237 -0.13 -12.06 15.49
C LYS A 237 1.19 -12.54 14.87
N GLN A 238 1.90 -13.44 15.55
CA GLN A 238 3.11 -14.04 15.03
C GLN A 238 2.82 -14.86 13.78
N ASP A 239 1.85 -15.77 13.82
CA ASP A 239 1.50 -16.60 12.65
C ASP A 239 0.90 -15.77 11.52
N LEU A 240 0.16 -14.70 11.83
CA LEU A 240 -0.28 -13.74 10.81
C LEU A 240 0.92 -13.12 10.09
N ALA A 241 1.93 -12.67 10.83
CA ALA A 241 3.10 -12.00 10.28
C ALA A 241 4.09 -12.97 9.59
N ASP A 242 4.26 -14.18 10.10
CA ASP A 242 5.22 -15.18 9.59
C ASP A 242 4.65 -16.05 8.47
N THR A 243 3.34 -16.30 8.47
CA THR A 243 2.75 -17.36 7.63
C THR A 243 1.63 -16.83 6.73
N TYR A 244 0.60 -16.20 7.31
CA TYR A 244 -0.63 -15.91 6.56
C TYR A 244 -0.60 -14.62 5.73
N GLN A 245 0.13 -13.59 6.17
CA GLN A 245 0.22 -12.31 5.48
C GLN A 245 1.40 -12.18 4.51
N PRO A 246 2.57 -12.84 4.68
CA PRO A 246 3.71 -12.67 3.77
C PRO A 246 3.38 -12.87 2.28
N PRO A 247 2.61 -13.90 1.86
CA PRO A 247 2.29 -14.04 0.45
C PRO A 247 1.46 -12.88 -0.11
N PHE A 248 0.51 -12.36 0.69
CA PHE A 248 -0.29 -11.20 0.30
C PHE A 248 0.55 -9.92 0.29
N ARG A 249 1.46 -9.76 1.27
CA ARG A 249 2.45 -8.69 1.26
C ARG A 249 3.23 -8.74 -0.05
N SER A 250 3.85 -9.86 -0.41
CA SER A 250 4.59 -9.99 -1.67
C SER A 250 3.73 -9.76 -2.91
N CYS A 251 2.50 -10.26 -2.92
CA CYS A 251 1.56 -10.02 -4.01
C CYS A 251 1.30 -8.52 -4.24
N VAL A 252 1.07 -7.74 -3.17
CA VAL A 252 0.78 -6.32 -3.30
C VAL A 252 2.06 -5.48 -3.46
N LYS A 253 3.15 -5.80 -2.74
CA LYS A 253 4.44 -5.07 -2.81
C LYS A 253 5.15 -5.28 -4.14
N ASP A 254 5.43 -6.54 -4.41
CA ASP A 254 6.41 -6.94 -5.41
C ASP A 254 5.68 -7.31 -6.70
N GLY A 255 4.53 -7.98 -6.58
CA GLY A 255 3.64 -8.29 -7.70
C GLY A 255 2.85 -7.08 -8.20
N ARG A 256 2.59 -6.09 -7.33
CA ARG A 256 1.74 -4.91 -7.62
C ARG A 256 0.36 -5.30 -8.16
N ALA A 257 -0.27 -6.29 -7.53
CA ALA A 257 -1.61 -6.72 -7.92
C ALA A 257 -2.62 -5.57 -7.90
N SER A 258 -3.49 -5.51 -8.91
CA SER A 258 -4.55 -4.52 -9.03
C SER A 258 -5.75 -4.80 -8.12
N GLY A 259 -5.84 -5.99 -7.52
CA GLY A 259 -6.89 -6.36 -6.59
C GLY A 259 -6.43 -7.26 -5.45
N ILE A 260 -7.21 -7.24 -4.37
CA ILE A 260 -7.14 -8.20 -3.27
C ILE A 260 -8.58 -8.62 -2.92
N MET A 261 -8.81 -9.92 -2.74
CA MET A 261 -10.10 -10.46 -2.35
C MET A 261 -10.06 -10.81 -0.86
N CYS A 262 -10.91 -10.18 -0.07
CA CYS A 262 -11.10 -10.55 1.33
C CYS A 262 -11.77 -11.93 1.44
N ALA A 263 -11.36 -12.71 2.44
CA ALA A 263 -11.89 -14.05 2.67
C ALA A 263 -13.27 -14.04 3.34
N TYR A 264 -13.97 -15.18 3.28
CA TYR A 264 -15.27 -15.35 3.94
C TYR A 264 -15.16 -15.40 5.46
N ASN A 265 -14.16 -16.11 5.99
CA ASN A 265 -14.05 -16.38 7.42
C ASN A 265 -13.76 -15.11 8.23
N SER A 266 -13.93 -15.21 9.54
CA SER A 266 -13.40 -14.25 10.49
C SER A 266 -12.00 -14.65 10.94
N VAL A 267 -11.23 -13.65 11.38
CA VAL A 267 -9.95 -13.82 12.08
C VAL A 267 -10.07 -13.10 13.42
N ASN A 268 -9.82 -13.81 14.52
CA ASN A 268 -9.86 -13.26 15.88
C ASN A 268 -11.12 -12.45 16.19
N GLY A 269 -12.27 -12.91 15.69
CA GLY A 269 -13.60 -12.32 15.95
C GLY A 269 -14.08 -11.29 14.92
N VAL A 270 -13.31 -10.95 13.89
CA VAL A 270 -13.70 -9.97 12.86
C VAL A 270 -13.75 -10.60 11.47
N PRO A 271 -14.86 -10.48 10.71
CA PRO A 271 -14.92 -10.90 9.31
C PRO A 271 -13.88 -10.16 8.47
N ASN A 272 -13.12 -10.88 7.64
CA ASN A 272 -12.02 -10.28 6.87
C ASN A 272 -12.47 -9.09 6.00
N CYS A 273 -13.63 -9.18 5.34
CA CYS A 273 -14.16 -8.09 4.52
C CYS A 273 -14.64 -6.86 5.31
N ALA A 274 -14.81 -6.99 6.64
CA ALA A 274 -15.21 -5.91 7.54
C ALA A 274 -14.04 -5.39 8.40
N ASP A 275 -12.85 -5.97 8.30
CA ASP A 275 -11.70 -5.59 9.12
C ASP A 275 -10.97 -4.37 8.53
N TYR A 276 -11.27 -3.19 9.07
CA TYR A 276 -10.60 -1.94 8.70
C TYR A 276 -9.07 -1.97 8.93
N ASN A 277 -8.61 -2.62 10.01
CA ASN A 277 -7.18 -2.67 10.32
C ASN A 277 -6.46 -3.52 9.26
N LEU A 278 -7.03 -4.67 8.90
CA LEU A 278 -6.45 -5.55 7.89
C LEU A 278 -6.45 -4.90 6.48
N LEU A 279 -7.60 -4.35 6.05
CA LEU A 279 -7.77 -3.84 4.68
C LEU A 279 -7.19 -2.44 4.45
N THR A 280 -7.26 -1.56 5.45
CA THR A 280 -6.81 -0.17 5.30
C THR A 280 -5.47 0.08 5.96
N LYS A 281 -5.26 -0.37 7.20
CA LYS A 281 -3.98 -0.10 7.89
C LYS A 281 -2.87 -1.02 7.38
N THR A 282 -3.09 -2.33 7.28
CA THR A 282 -2.07 -3.26 6.80
C THR A 282 -1.95 -3.24 5.28
N ALA A 283 -3.01 -3.62 4.55
CA ALA A 283 -2.90 -3.81 3.10
C ALA A 283 -2.67 -2.51 2.31
N ARG A 284 -3.23 -1.37 2.74
CA ARG A 284 -3.05 -0.07 2.08
C ARG A 284 -2.02 0.85 2.76
N GLY A 285 -1.84 0.73 4.09
CA GLY A 285 -0.99 1.63 4.88
C GLY A 285 0.43 1.12 5.09
N GLU A 286 0.61 0.02 5.83
CA GLU A 286 1.91 -0.57 6.19
C GLU A 286 2.68 -1.07 4.98
N TRP A 287 1.97 -1.34 3.90
CA TRP A 287 2.57 -1.81 2.68
C TRP A 287 3.23 -0.64 1.91
N GLY A 288 3.06 0.64 2.29
CA GLY A 288 3.90 1.76 1.83
C GLY A 288 3.89 3.04 2.70
N GLY A 289 3.98 2.93 4.02
CA GLY A 289 3.80 4.07 4.93
C GLY A 289 4.45 3.88 6.31
N LYS A 290 4.64 5.00 7.03
CA LYS A 290 5.21 5.06 8.39
C LYS A 290 4.10 5.39 9.40
N LEU A 291 4.13 4.75 10.57
CA LEU A 291 3.12 4.91 11.62
C LEU A 291 3.24 6.28 12.30
N PRO A 292 2.17 7.10 12.34
CA PRO A 292 2.15 8.36 13.07
C PRO A 292 1.80 8.18 14.56
N VAL A 293 1.83 6.94 15.09
CA VAL A 293 1.48 6.64 16.48
C VAL A 293 2.31 5.46 17.01
N THR A 294 2.65 5.51 18.29
CA THR A 294 3.21 4.35 19.01
C THR A 294 2.09 3.40 19.42
N TRP A 295 2.24 2.13 19.10
CA TRP A 295 1.31 1.09 19.52
C TRP A 295 1.79 0.47 20.82
N TYR A 296 0.98 0.64 21.87
CA TYR A 296 1.27 0.09 23.19
C TYR A 296 0.74 -1.35 23.33
N PRO A 297 1.34 -2.17 24.21
CA PRO A 297 0.82 -3.48 24.59
C PRO A 297 -0.51 -3.33 25.35
N LYS A 298 -1.29 -4.41 25.38
CA LYS A 298 -2.60 -4.46 26.05
C LYS A 298 -2.55 -3.91 27.48
N ASP A 299 -1.48 -4.19 28.22
CA ASP A 299 -1.33 -3.76 29.61
C ASP A 299 -1.30 -2.24 29.80
N PHE A 300 -1.02 -1.46 28.74
CA PHE A 300 -1.08 0.01 28.79
C PHE A 300 -2.49 0.56 29.06
N THR A 301 -3.54 -0.23 28.81
CA THR A 301 -4.93 0.15 29.11
C THR A 301 -5.20 0.33 30.61
N ARG A 302 -4.30 -0.11 31.49
CA ARG A 302 -4.35 0.15 32.93
C ARG A 302 -4.06 1.60 33.29
N VAL A 303 -3.40 2.36 32.41
CA VAL A 303 -3.18 3.79 32.59
C VAL A 303 -4.50 4.52 32.29
N PRO A 304 -5.11 5.22 33.26
CA PRO A 304 -6.34 5.96 33.05
C PRO A 304 -6.17 7.02 31.95
N MET A 305 -7.18 7.22 31.11
CA MET A 305 -7.16 8.29 30.11
C MET A 305 -7.10 9.69 30.74
N THR A 306 -7.58 9.83 31.97
CA THR A 306 -7.54 11.07 32.77
C THR A 306 -6.15 11.37 33.32
N ASP A 307 -5.21 10.42 33.31
CA ASP A 307 -3.83 10.67 33.69
C ASP A 307 -3.11 11.38 32.54
N MET A 308 -3.00 12.70 32.66
CA MET A 308 -2.44 13.60 31.62
C MET A 308 -0.92 13.66 31.63
N ARG A 309 -0.24 12.95 32.53
CA ARG A 309 1.23 12.96 32.58
C ARG A 309 1.79 12.39 31.28
N MET A 310 2.84 12.98 30.73
CA MET A 310 3.49 12.47 29.51
C MET A 310 4.75 11.66 29.83
N ARG A 311 5.51 12.10 30.84
CA ARG A 311 6.79 11.51 31.26
C ARG A 311 6.59 10.29 32.15
N PRO A 312 7.50 9.30 32.10
CA PRO A 312 7.42 8.16 33.00
C PRO A 312 7.72 8.57 34.44
N GLU A 313 7.06 7.91 35.39
CA GLU A 313 7.30 8.09 36.82
C GLU A 313 7.52 6.71 37.47
N PRO A 314 8.79 6.30 37.67
CA PRO A 314 9.12 4.97 38.18
C PRO A 314 8.51 4.66 39.55
N SER A 315 8.36 5.66 40.43
CA SER A 315 7.83 5.49 41.79
C SER A 315 6.36 5.05 41.81
N SER A 316 5.55 5.46 40.82
CA SER A 316 4.16 5.01 40.67
C SER A 316 3.99 3.88 39.64
N GLY A 317 5.09 3.46 39.01
CA GLY A 317 5.05 2.49 37.90
C GLY A 317 4.43 3.05 36.61
N TYR A 318 4.29 4.38 36.48
CA TYR A 318 3.74 5.01 35.30
C TYR A 318 4.77 5.01 34.15
N PRO A 319 4.50 4.38 32.99
CA PRO A 319 5.52 4.16 31.96
C PRO A 319 5.66 5.30 30.94
N GLY A 320 4.93 6.41 31.13
CA GLY A 320 4.91 7.54 30.19
C GLY A 320 4.00 7.31 28.97
N ARG A 321 3.94 8.29 28.06
CA ARG A 321 3.11 8.28 26.85
C ARG A 321 3.91 8.72 25.62
N THR A 322 3.43 8.29 24.47
CA THR A 322 3.95 8.56 23.12
C THR A 322 5.36 8.06 22.90
N TYR A 323 5.82 8.09 21.65
CA TYR A 323 7.20 7.73 21.33
C TYR A 323 8.25 8.60 22.03
N ARG A 324 7.85 9.80 22.46
CA ARG A 324 8.73 10.76 23.14
C ARG A 324 9.10 10.27 24.53
N PHE A 325 8.20 9.67 25.29
CA PHE A 325 8.43 9.42 26.72
C PHE A 325 8.08 8.00 27.19
N TYR A 326 7.42 7.18 26.34
CA TYR A 326 7.06 5.83 26.73
C TYR A 326 8.29 4.92 26.80
N ASN A 327 8.64 4.48 28.01
CA ASN A 327 9.80 3.62 28.27
C ASN A 327 9.45 2.11 28.33
N GLY A 328 8.17 1.77 28.16
CA GLY A 328 7.71 0.38 28.16
C GLY A 328 7.95 -0.34 26.82
N LYS A 329 7.59 -1.63 26.80
CA LYS A 329 7.63 -2.46 25.58
C LYS A 329 6.67 -1.90 24.54
N LYS A 330 7.10 -1.75 23.29
CA LYS A 330 6.27 -1.24 22.19
C LYS A 330 5.88 -2.40 21.28
N VAL A 331 4.66 -2.38 20.76
CA VAL A 331 4.23 -3.33 19.71
C VAL A 331 4.75 -2.84 18.36
N PHE A 332 4.57 -1.56 18.07
CA PHE A 332 5.20 -0.88 16.93
C PHE A 332 5.58 0.54 17.35
N GLU A 333 6.76 0.99 16.91
CA GLU A 333 7.25 2.32 17.22
C GLU A 333 6.59 3.39 16.33
N PHE A 334 6.54 4.63 16.82
CA PHE A 334 6.26 5.77 15.95
C PHE A 334 7.37 5.90 14.91
N GLY A 335 7.00 6.15 13.66
CA GLY A 335 7.93 6.13 12.54
C GLY A 335 8.30 4.73 12.05
N TYR A 336 7.77 3.65 12.64
CA TYR A 336 7.91 2.31 12.06
C TYR A 336 7.08 2.21 10.78
N GLY A 337 7.60 1.57 9.74
CA GLY A 337 6.90 1.43 8.46
C GLY A 337 7.70 0.63 7.45
N LEU A 338 7.00 -0.08 6.56
CA LEU A 338 7.61 -0.91 5.53
C LEU A 338 7.31 -0.29 4.15
N SER A 339 8.26 -0.40 3.21
CA SER A 339 8.08 0.08 1.83
C SER A 339 8.08 -1.06 0.81
N TYR A 340 7.67 -0.79 -0.42
CA TYR A 340 7.76 -1.70 -1.59
C TYR A 340 9.16 -1.68 -2.21
N SER A 341 10.03 -0.80 -1.72
CA SER A 341 11.43 -0.76 -2.10
C SER A 341 12.32 -0.65 -0.87
N THR A 342 13.62 -0.88 -1.07
CA THR A 342 14.64 -0.69 -0.04
C THR A 342 15.20 0.71 -0.17
N TYR A 343 15.31 1.41 0.95
CA TYR A 343 15.87 2.75 0.99
C TYR A 343 17.10 2.73 1.88
N THR A 344 18.21 3.20 1.33
CA THR A 344 19.47 3.41 2.03
C THR A 344 19.66 4.89 2.28
N TYR A 345 20.33 5.20 3.39
CA TYR A 345 20.52 6.56 3.83
C TYR A 345 21.96 6.81 4.20
N GLU A 346 22.37 8.04 3.95
CA GLU A 346 23.65 8.57 4.41
C GLU A 346 23.50 10.03 4.80
N PHE A 347 24.16 10.41 5.90
CA PHE A 347 24.35 11.82 6.21
C PHE A 347 25.47 12.34 5.32
N VAL A 348 25.18 13.40 4.56
CA VAL A 348 26.19 14.06 3.73
C VAL A 348 27.05 14.95 4.65
N SER A 349 28.35 15.01 4.37
CA SER A 349 29.38 15.63 5.23
C SER A 349 29.22 17.13 5.50
N SER A 350 28.20 17.77 4.93
CA SER A 350 27.83 19.16 5.17
C SER A 350 27.19 19.41 6.54
N THR A 351 26.77 18.35 7.24
CA THR A 351 26.15 18.48 8.57
C THR A 351 27.23 18.79 9.64
N PRO A 352 27.10 19.87 10.44
CA PRO A 352 28.10 20.20 11.45
C PRO A 352 28.16 19.14 12.56
N ASN A 353 29.37 18.72 12.94
CA ASN A 353 29.60 17.78 14.05
C ASN A 353 29.74 18.48 15.41
N THR A 354 29.97 19.80 15.42
CA THR A 354 30.08 20.63 16.62
C THR A 354 29.32 21.94 16.42
N LEU A 355 28.46 22.29 17.38
CA LEU A 355 27.72 23.54 17.42
C LEU A 355 28.24 24.40 18.56
N HIS A 356 28.93 25.48 18.23
CA HIS A 356 29.44 26.45 19.18
C HIS A 356 28.40 27.55 19.44
N LEU A 357 27.55 27.36 20.45
CA LEU A 357 26.53 28.33 20.80
C LEU A 357 27.10 29.51 21.60
N ASN A 358 28.18 29.31 22.37
CA ASN A 358 28.92 30.41 23.02
C ASN A 358 29.33 31.52 22.06
N LEU A 359 29.82 31.15 20.87
CA LEU A 359 30.30 32.12 19.88
C LEU A 359 29.19 33.01 19.32
N LEU A 360 27.93 32.60 19.46
CA LEU A 360 26.76 33.34 19.01
C LEU A 360 26.19 34.26 20.09
N LEU A 361 26.61 34.10 21.35
CA LEU A 361 26.18 34.93 22.47
C LEU A 361 27.00 36.21 22.53
N ASN A 362 26.33 37.37 22.45
CA ASN A 362 26.98 38.66 22.69
C ASN A 362 27.38 38.79 24.17
N SER A 363 28.54 39.40 24.47
CA SER A 363 29.12 39.59 25.83
C SER A 363 28.24 40.26 26.91
N ARG A 364 26.95 40.52 26.65
CA ARG A 364 26.03 41.21 27.57
C ARG A 364 25.17 40.30 28.47
N THR A 365 25.19 38.98 28.30
CA THR A 365 24.37 38.02 29.08
C THR A 365 25.13 37.21 30.13
N LYS A 366 26.34 37.62 30.53
CA LYS A 366 26.99 37.10 31.75
C LYS A 366 26.42 37.80 32.98
N THR A 367 25.21 37.46 33.37
CA THR A 367 24.67 37.82 34.70
C THR A 367 24.84 36.63 35.65
N GLU A 368 25.58 36.89 36.72
CA GLU A 368 25.86 35.97 37.82
C GLU A 368 24.57 35.56 38.54
N SER A 369 24.18 34.29 38.44
CA SER A 369 23.58 33.57 39.55
C SER A 369 23.79 32.06 39.39
N SER A 370 24.14 31.42 40.49
CA SER A 370 24.79 30.12 40.60
C SER A 370 23.92 28.93 40.22
N SER A 371 24.37 28.10 39.28
CA SER A 371 24.92 26.75 39.51
C SER A 371 24.81 25.90 38.23
N SER A 372 25.98 25.42 37.77
CA SER A 372 26.26 24.59 36.58
C SER A 372 26.19 25.29 35.20
N LEU A 373 27.38 25.54 34.65
CA LEU A 373 27.70 26.16 33.35
C LEU A 373 27.34 25.27 32.13
N HIS A 374 26.32 24.43 32.22
CA HIS A 374 26.06 23.34 31.26
C HIS A 374 24.75 23.46 30.48
N SER A 375 24.06 24.61 30.52
CA SER A 375 22.84 24.85 29.73
C SER A 375 22.57 26.32 29.42
N LEU A 376 21.98 26.61 28.25
CA LEU A 376 21.52 27.93 27.81
C LEU A 376 20.00 28.01 27.77
N SER A 377 19.45 29.10 28.28
CA SER A 377 18.03 29.43 28.11
C SER A 377 17.76 29.88 26.67
N VAL A 378 16.76 29.27 26.02
CA VAL A 378 16.30 29.66 24.68
C VAL A 378 15.78 31.10 24.68
N SER A 379 15.15 31.53 25.77
CA SER A 379 14.69 32.91 25.94
C SER A 379 15.86 33.91 26.01
N ASP A 380 16.97 33.53 26.64
CA ASP A 380 18.15 34.39 26.79
C ASP A 380 18.96 34.48 25.50
N MET A 381 18.93 33.42 24.67
CA MET A 381 19.50 33.47 23.32
C MET A 381 18.77 34.48 22.44
N GLY A 382 17.44 34.56 22.57
CA GLY A 382 16.60 35.43 21.76
C GLY A 382 16.42 34.92 20.32
N THR A 383 15.40 35.46 19.63
CA THR A 383 14.98 34.97 18.30
C THR A 383 16.06 35.12 17.23
N GLU A 384 16.79 36.24 17.21
CA GLU A 384 17.85 36.48 16.22
C GLU A 384 19.01 35.47 16.36
N THR A 385 19.45 35.18 17.59
CA THR A 385 20.51 34.21 17.84
C THR A 385 20.03 32.79 17.53
N CYS A 386 18.79 32.44 17.87
CA CYS A 386 18.19 31.17 17.52
C CYS A 386 18.10 30.95 15.99
N GLU A 387 17.73 31.99 15.23
CA GLU A 387 17.73 31.92 13.76
C GLU A 387 19.15 31.76 13.20
N LYS A 388 20.14 32.48 13.74
CA LYS A 388 21.56 32.33 13.35
C LYS A 388 22.15 30.96 13.72
N ALA A 389 21.60 30.30 14.73
CA ALA A 389 22.06 28.99 15.20
C ALA A 389 21.52 27.82 14.36
N LYS A 390 20.57 28.07 13.44
CA LYS A 390 20.04 27.04 12.55
C LYS A 390 21.13 26.48 11.65
N PHE A 391 21.03 25.19 11.36
CA PHE A 391 21.91 24.51 10.43
C PHE A 391 21.15 23.47 9.64
N SER A 392 21.66 23.15 8.45
CA SER A 392 21.06 22.12 7.59
C SER A 392 21.68 20.75 7.84
N ALA A 393 20.83 19.74 7.99
CA ALA A 393 21.22 18.35 7.85
C ALA A 393 20.79 17.84 6.48
N LEU A 394 21.76 17.48 5.65
CA LEU A 394 21.52 16.97 4.32
C LEU A 394 21.61 15.44 4.35
N VAL A 395 20.53 14.77 3.95
CA VAL A 395 20.43 13.32 3.95
C VAL A 395 20.29 12.81 2.53
N GLY A 396 21.24 11.99 2.10
CA GLY A 396 21.12 11.21 0.88
C GLY A 396 20.12 10.09 1.08
N VAL A 397 19.13 10.00 0.21
CA VAL A 397 18.12 8.94 0.20
C VAL A 397 18.19 8.27 -1.15
N GLU A 398 18.58 7.00 -1.14
CA GLU A 398 18.64 6.19 -2.35
C GLU A 398 17.62 5.07 -2.27
N ASN A 399 16.87 4.91 -3.35
CA ASN A 399 16.04 3.74 -3.54
C ASN A 399 16.91 2.61 -4.12
N SER A 400 17.52 1.83 -3.23
CA SER A 400 18.35 0.66 -3.56
C SER A 400 17.54 -0.60 -3.87
N GLY A 401 16.21 -0.54 -3.81
CA GLY A 401 15.33 -1.63 -4.24
C GLY A 401 14.91 -1.55 -5.71
N GLU A 402 14.29 -2.61 -6.21
CA GLU A 402 13.93 -2.78 -7.63
C GLU A 402 12.66 -2.02 -8.06
N VAL A 403 11.95 -1.41 -7.11
CA VAL A 403 10.60 -0.87 -7.31
C VAL A 403 10.61 0.63 -7.08
N ALA A 404 10.13 1.40 -8.07
CA ALA A 404 9.84 2.81 -7.87
C ALA A 404 8.81 2.97 -6.74
N GLY A 405 9.07 3.86 -5.79
CA GLY A 405 8.24 3.99 -4.61
C GLY A 405 8.28 5.39 -4.01
N LYS A 406 7.15 5.78 -3.42
CA LYS A 406 7.07 6.95 -2.55
C LYS A 406 7.45 6.52 -1.14
N HIS A 407 8.34 7.28 -0.52
CA HIS A 407 8.90 6.93 0.78
C HIS A 407 8.97 8.16 1.70
N PRO A 408 8.34 8.12 2.89
CA PRO A 408 8.48 9.17 3.89
C PRO A 408 9.77 8.97 4.69
N VAL A 409 10.60 10.00 4.66
CA VAL A 409 11.86 10.14 5.39
C VAL A 409 11.58 10.93 6.65
N LEU A 410 11.90 10.38 7.82
CA LEU A 410 11.66 11.00 9.13
C LEU A 410 13.01 11.20 9.82
N LEU A 411 13.38 12.46 10.09
CA LEU A 411 14.57 12.80 10.86
C LEU A 411 14.19 13.01 12.33
N PHE A 412 14.89 12.33 13.22
CA PHE A 412 14.71 12.48 14.67
C PHE A 412 15.98 13.06 15.32
N ALA A 413 15.82 13.63 16.51
CA ALA A 413 16.92 13.99 17.40
C ALA A 413 16.75 13.30 18.75
N ARG A 414 17.86 12.90 19.39
CA ARG A 414 17.88 12.39 20.77
C ARG A 414 19.12 12.81 21.54
N HIS A 415 19.02 12.75 22.86
CA HIS A 415 20.15 12.89 23.76
C HIS A 415 21.00 11.61 23.74
N ASP A 416 22.32 11.73 23.96
CA ASP A 416 23.18 10.57 24.18
C ASP A 416 22.74 9.78 25.43
N ARG A 417 22.43 10.51 26.51
CA ARG A 417 21.94 9.97 27.77
C ARG A 417 20.60 10.61 28.14
N PRO A 418 19.47 10.07 27.66
CA PRO A 418 18.17 10.62 27.99
C PRO A 418 17.85 10.42 29.48
N SER A 419 17.47 11.50 30.16
CA SER A 419 16.86 11.46 31.50
C SER A 419 15.37 11.14 31.39
N ASN A 420 14.73 10.77 32.51
CA ASN A 420 13.26 10.61 32.56
C ASN A 420 12.49 11.90 32.22
N GLN A 421 13.17 13.06 32.25
CA GLN A 421 12.59 14.35 31.90
C GLN A 421 12.74 14.72 30.42
N SER A 422 13.76 14.19 29.76
CA SER A 422 14.00 14.41 28.33
C SER A 422 13.22 13.40 27.47
N PRO A 423 12.81 13.78 26.25
CA PRO A 423 12.31 12.81 25.28
C PRO A 423 13.37 11.77 24.93
N LEU A 424 12.97 10.49 24.80
CA LEU A 424 13.78 9.41 24.26
C LEU A 424 14.26 9.72 22.83
N LYS A 425 13.36 10.30 22.02
CA LYS A 425 13.63 10.91 20.72
C LYS A 425 12.52 11.90 20.36
N GLN A 426 12.82 12.85 19.49
CA GLN A 426 11.89 13.87 18.99
C GLN A 426 11.98 13.96 17.47
N LEU A 427 10.85 14.03 16.79
CA LEU A 427 10.81 14.28 15.35
C LEU A 427 11.27 15.72 15.09
N VAL A 428 12.26 15.88 14.21
CA VAL A 428 12.83 17.15 13.76
C VAL A 428 12.13 17.60 12.49
N GLY A 429 11.93 16.67 11.55
CA GLY A 429 11.26 16.95 10.29
C GLY A 429 10.91 15.67 9.55
N PHE A 430 10.04 15.80 8.55
CA PHE A 430 9.71 14.70 7.66
C PHE A 430 9.45 15.21 6.24
N GLN A 431 9.89 14.43 5.26
CA GLN A 431 9.64 14.73 3.85
C GLN A 431 9.42 13.43 3.08
N SER A 432 8.48 13.44 2.15
CA SER A 432 8.29 12.30 1.24
C SER A 432 9.11 12.50 -0.02
N VAL A 433 9.88 11.49 -0.38
CA VAL A 433 10.55 11.39 -1.69
C VAL A 433 9.82 10.38 -2.56
N SER A 434 9.88 10.55 -3.87
CA SER A 434 9.42 9.53 -4.82
C SER A 434 10.59 9.22 -5.73
N LEU A 435 11.09 7.99 -5.64
CA LEU A 435 12.33 7.57 -6.27
C LEU A 435 12.06 6.34 -7.11
N ASN A 436 12.54 6.34 -8.34
CA ASN A 436 12.68 5.14 -9.15
C ASN A 436 13.74 4.21 -8.55
N SER A 437 13.80 2.96 -9.03
CA SER A 437 14.86 2.03 -8.64
C SER A 437 16.23 2.57 -9.03
N GLY A 438 17.19 2.54 -8.11
CA GLY A 438 18.54 3.11 -8.27
C GLY A 438 18.58 4.64 -8.28
N GLU A 439 17.43 5.31 -8.12
CA GLU A 439 17.38 6.76 -8.04
C GLU A 439 17.76 7.22 -6.64
N ARG A 440 18.58 8.26 -6.60
CA ARG A 440 19.02 8.91 -5.38
C ARG A 440 18.63 10.37 -5.41
N THR A 441 18.20 10.87 -4.25
CA THR A 441 17.94 12.28 -4.03
C THR A 441 18.52 12.71 -2.70
N GLU A 442 18.57 14.00 -2.45
CA GLU A 442 18.96 14.58 -1.17
C GLU A 442 17.76 15.29 -0.56
N VAL A 443 17.60 15.11 0.74
CA VAL A 443 16.58 15.77 1.54
C VAL A 443 17.28 16.66 2.55
N GLU A 444 16.99 17.95 2.47
CA GLU A 444 17.49 18.94 3.41
C GLU A 444 16.50 19.13 4.55
N PHE A 445 16.99 18.98 5.78
CA PHE A 445 16.25 19.31 6.99
C PHE A 445 16.91 20.52 7.66
N GLU A 446 16.21 21.65 7.76
CA GLU A 446 16.62 22.78 8.58
C GLU A 446 16.41 22.43 10.05
N ILE A 447 17.46 22.53 10.86
CA ILE A 447 17.45 22.19 12.28
C ILE A 447 17.69 23.45 13.09
N SER A 448 16.68 23.84 13.88
CA SER A 448 16.81 24.87 14.91
C SER A 448 17.23 24.23 16.24
N PRO A 449 18.42 24.56 16.79
CA PRO A 449 18.79 24.10 18.13
C PRO A 449 17.77 24.51 19.20
N CYS A 450 17.20 25.71 19.07
CA CYS A 450 16.20 26.25 20.00
C CYS A 450 14.86 25.51 19.98
N GLU A 451 14.49 24.84 18.88
CA GLU A 451 13.21 24.12 18.76
C GLU A 451 13.39 22.59 18.83
N HIS A 452 14.42 22.08 18.19
CA HIS A 452 14.61 20.65 17.94
C HIS A 452 15.59 19.99 18.91
N LEU A 453 16.51 20.75 19.50
CA LEU A 453 17.56 20.24 20.40
C LEU A 453 17.41 20.74 21.84
N SER A 454 16.43 21.60 22.10
CA SER A 454 16.09 22.09 23.43
C SER A 454 15.11 21.18 24.16
N THR A 455 15.11 21.28 25.50
CA THR A 455 14.20 20.55 26.38
C THR A 455 13.57 21.49 27.39
N ALA A 456 12.32 21.20 27.76
CA ALA A 456 11.64 21.94 28.83
C ALA A 456 12.13 21.44 30.21
N THR A 457 12.49 22.38 31.09
CA THR A 457 12.71 22.13 32.53
C THR A 457 11.40 21.84 33.25
N GLU A 458 11.45 21.49 34.54
CA GLU A 458 10.26 21.29 35.38
C GLU A 458 9.35 22.53 35.43
N ASP A 459 9.95 23.72 35.41
CA ASP A 459 9.23 25.01 35.39
C ASP A 459 8.72 25.40 33.99
N GLY A 460 8.97 24.56 32.98
CA GLY A 460 8.53 24.79 31.61
C GLY A 460 9.43 25.73 30.79
N LEU A 461 10.62 26.08 31.31
CA LEU A 461 11.59 26.88 30.58
C LEU A 461 12.31 26.01 29.53
N MET A 462 12.42 26.49 28.30
CA MET A 462 13.15 25.79 27.25
C MET A 462 14.65 26.08 27.37
N VAL A 463 15.45 25.03 27.53
CA VAL A 463 16.91 25.12 27.66
C VAL A 463 17.60 24.21 26.65
N ILE A 464 18.78 24.60 26.20
CA ILE A 464 19.70 23.76 25.42
C ILE A 464 20.82 23.35 26.36
N GLU A 465 21.03 22.05 26.57
CA GLU A 465 22.09 21.55 27.43
C GLU A 465 23.35 21.21 26.64
N GLU A 466 24.51 21.50 27.22
CA GLU A 466 25.83 21.15 26.69
C GLU A 466 25.95 19.63 26.53
N GLY A 467 26.71 19.20 25.52
CA GLY A 467 27.07 17.81 25.30
C GLY A 467 26.45 17.20 24.04
N TYR A 468 26.38 15.88 24.01
CA TYR A 468 26.16 15.13 22.78
C TYR A 468 24.67 14.93 22.44
N ARG A 469 24.34 15.11 21.16
CA ARG A 469 23.05 14.78 20.55
C ARG A 469 23.27 13.90 19.33
N TYR A 470 22.30 13.05 19.04
CA TYR A 470 22.26 12.30 17.78
C TYR A 470 21.11 12.77 16.93
N LEU A 471 21.38 13.06 15.67
CA LEU A 471 20.36 12.99 14.63
C LEU A 471 20.22 11.53 14.22
N MET A 472 18.98 11.06 14.08
CA MET A 472 18.68 9.68 13.76
C MET A 472 17.79 9.59 12.55
N LEU A 473 18.12 8.64 11.68
CA LEU A 473 17.33 8.30 10.52
C LEU A 473 17.41 6.80 10.28
N GLU A 474 16.30 6.12 10.57
CA GLU A 474 16.26 4.65 10.68
C GLU A 474 17.36 4.11 11.61
N ASP A 475 18.34 3.39 11.06
CA ASP A 475 19.50 2.80 11.77
C ASP A 475 20.74 3.71 11.77
N LYS A 476 20.70 4.85 11.07
CA LYS A 476 21.83 5.78 10.97
C LYS A 476 21.75 6.83 12.06
N GLU A 477 22.88 7.06 12.72
CA GLU A 477 23.02 8.12 13.71
C GLU A 477 24.16 9.05 13.32
N TYR A 478 23.96 10.35 13.54
CA TYR A 478 24.95 11.39 13.33
C TYR A 478 25.15 12.19 14.61
N LEU A 479 26.38 12.18 15.13
CA LEU A 479 26.72 12.81 16.39
C LEU A 479 26.93 14.31 16.22
N ILE A 480 26.31 15.09 17.09
CA ILE A 480 26.46 16.54 17.22
C ILE A 480 26.93 16.84 18.64
N ASN A 481 28.04 17.55 18.77
CA ASN A 481 28.53 18.08 20.04
C ASN A 481 28.07 19.52 20.23
N ILE A 482 27.24 19.79 21.24
CA ILE A 482 26.81 21.15 21.58
C ILE A 482 27.79 21.71 22.61
N VAL A 483 28.43 22.83 22.28
CA VAL A 483 29.36 23.57 23.15
C VAL A 483 28.74 24.92 23.48
N ILE A 484 28.62 25.20 24.78
CA ILE A 484 27.89 26.34 25.32
C ILE A 484 28.81 27.45 25.82
#